data_AF-A0A937J6Y3-F1
#
_entry.id   AF-A0A937J6Y3-F1
#
_cell.length_a   1.000
_cell.length_b   1.000
_cell.length_c   1.000
_cell.angle_alpha   90.00
_cell.angle_beta   90.00
_cell.angle_gamma   90.00
#
_symmetry.space_group_name_H-M   'P 1'
#
loop_
_entity.id
_entity.type
_entity.pdbx_description
1 polymer ?
#
loop_
_entity_poly.entity_id
_entity_poly.type
_entity_poly.pdbx_seq_one_letter_code
_entity_poly.pdbx_strand_id
1 'polypeptide(L)'
;MKISLLRERPLWRWWPVWLLQHQSAAASSWKKLQERPLSTFMTWLLVALSLALPASLLLTVNNLNSVTSHFERPPQFSLLLTEQMDLDDATHLQQAITNWPEVARVKLIPRDEALSQFIALTGLNPLLESLPRNPLPHTLLVSLHNTAPEKDSTLLAKRLESSNGVDQVVLDTLWMIRLEEGLRAASRWVLAVGAMMLLTTVLALGNILRLTVVARGDEILVVRLIGGSSAFARRPFLYTGLWYGLGGGALGAVMLWLFCGWLAGPVNALFILYESQQRLQWPGIHYPLGLLAVAVVLGWIASWMACQRHFRQLDKQ
;
A
#
# COMPACT_ATOMS: atom_id res chain seq x y z
N MET A 1 -45.89 -15.13 55.99
CA MET A 1 -45.08 -14.06 56.58
C MET A 1 -43.82 -13.90 55.74
N LYS A 2 -43.65 -12.74 55.10
CA LYS A 2 -42.62 -12.39 54.10
C LYS A 2 -41.20 -12.47 54.69
N ILE A 3 -40.27 -13.14 53.98
CA ILE A 3 -38.85 -12.74 53.97
C ILE A 3 -38.38 -12.74 52.51
N SER A 4 -38.80 -11.71 51.81
CA SER A 4 -38.07 -11.13 50.68
C SER A 4 -36.97 -10.25 51.26
N LEU A 5 -35.71 -10.37 50.80
CA LEU A 5 -34.75 -9.26 50.64
C LEU A 5 -33.44 -9.80 50.02
N LEU A 6 -33.50 -10.30 48.78
CA LEU A 6 -32.34 -10.29 47.89
C LEU A 6 -32.10 -8.83 47.50
N ARG A 7 -31.27 -8.14 48.29
CA ARG A 7 -30.85 -6.77 48.02
C ARG A 7 -29.92 -6.79 46.82
N GLU A 8 -30.44 -6.45 45.66
CA GLU A 8 -29.65 -6.18 44.46
C GLU A 8 -28.58 -5.12 44.79
N ARG A 9 -27.34 -5.57 44.92
CA ARG A 9 -26.20 -4.66 45.11
C ARG A 9 -25.91 -4.01 43.76
N PRO A 10 -25.83 -2.68 43.68
CA PRO A 10 -25.78 -2.00 42.40
C PRO A 10 -24.44 -2.28 41.69
N LEU A 11 -24.52 -2.63 40.41
CA LEU A 11 -23.40 -3.09 39.56
C LEU A 11 -22.24 -2.08 39.45
N TRP A 12 -22.48 -0.78 39.73
CA TRP A 12 -21.47 0.28 39.60
C TRP A 12 -20.32 0.22 40.63
N ARG A 13 -20.48 -0.44 41.79
CA ARG A 13 -19.37 -0.61 42.76
C ARG A 13 -18.33 -1.65 42.34
N TRP A 14 -18.61 -2.49 41.34
CA TRP A 14 -17.70 -3.52 40.85
C TRP A 14 -16.75 -3.03 39.74
N TRP A 15 -17.04 -1.88 39.12
CA TRP A 15 -16.18 -1.25 38.12
C TRP A 15 -14.73 -1.02 38.58
N PRO A 16 -14.47 -0.43 39.76
CA PRO A 16 -13.09 -0.21 40.21
C PRO A 16 -12.34 -1.52 40.47
N VAL A 17 -13.00 -2.54 41.03
CA VAL A 17 -12.40 -3.87 41.27
C VAL A 17 -12.10 -4.57 39.95
N TRP A 18 -13.01 -4.49 38.99
CA TRP A 18 -12.82 -5.03 37.65
C TRP A 18 -11.64 -4.36 36.93
N LEU A 19 -11.56 -3.02 36.95
CA LEU A 19 -10.44 -2.26 36.39
C LEU A 19 -9.10 -2.63 37.06
N LEU A 20 -9.06 -2.76 38.38
CA LEU A 20 -7.86 -3.18 39.12
C LEU A 20 -7.41 -4.60 38.74
N GLN A 21 -8.34 -5.52 38.51
CA GLN A 21 -8.03 -6.87 38.01
C GLN A 21 -7.46 -6.82 36.59
N HIS A 22 -7.97 -5.94 35.73
CA HIS A 22 -7.45 -5.75 34.38
C HIS A 22 -6.06 -5.10 34.37
N GLN A 23 -5.83 -4.08 35.20
CA GLN A 23 -4.53 -3.43 35.35
C GLN A 23 -3.48 -4.37 35.94
N SER A 24 -3.82 -5.12 36.99
CA SER A 24 -2.92 -6.12 37.58
C SER A 24 -2.59 -7.25 36.61
N ALA A 25 -3.56 -7.72 35.81
CA ALA A 25 -3.30 -8.69 34.74
C ALA A 25 -2.37 -8.10 33.66
N ALA A 26 -2.58 -6.85 33.24
CA ALA A 26 -1.72 -6.20 32.25
C ALA A 26 -0.28 -6.01 32.77
N ALA A 27 -0.12 -5.52 34.00
CA ALA A 27 1.17 -5.25 34.62
C ALA A 27 1.94 -6.55 34.92
N SER A 28 1.26 -7.57 35.44
CA SER A 28 1.89 -8.88 35.69
C SER A 28 2.31 -9.56 34.39
N SER A 29 1.52 -9.49 33.32
CA SER A 29 1.93 -9.99 32.01
C SER A 29 3.15 -9.25 31.48
N TRP A 30 3.19 -7.91 31.57
CA TRP A 30 4.34 -7.12 31.15
C TRP A 30 5.61 -7.49 31.91
N LYS A 31 5.55 -7.58 33.24
CA LYS A 31 6.69 -7.99 34.07
C LYS A 31 7.22 -9.37 33.65
N LYS A 32 6.33 -10.32 33.37
CA LYS A 32 6.71 -11.66 32.88
C LYS A 32 7.38 -11.64 31.49
N LEU A 33 7.03 -10.69 30.61
CA LEU A 33 7.75 -10.51 29.33
C LEU A 33 9.19 -10.05 29.58
N GLN A 34 9.38 -9.12 30.54
CA GLN A 34 10.71 -8.62 30.90
C GLN A 34 11.63 -9.67 31.53
N GLU A 35 11.06 -10.67 32.22
CA GLU A 35 11.80 -11.81 32.79
C GLU A 35 12.39 -12.73 31.69
N ARG A 36 11.87 -12.68 30.46
CA ARG A 36 12.36 -13.46 29.31
C ARG A 36 12.61 -12.56 28.10
N PRO A 37 13.61 -11.66 28.17
CA PRO A 37 13.77 -10.59 27.20
C PRO A 37 14.11 -11.11 25.80
N LEU A 38 14.94 -12.14 25.69
CA LEU A 38 15.35 -12.70 24.39
C LEU A 38 14.17 -13.32 23.63
N SER A 39 13.36 -14.15 24.30
CA SER A 39 12.19 -14.79 23.68
C SER A 39 11.12 -13.75 23.32
N THR A 40 10.96 -12.73 24.17
CA THR A 40 10.04 -11.62 23.91
C THR A 40 10.47 -10.82 22.69
N PHE A 41 11.76 -10.47 22.60
CA PHE A 41 12.32 -9.77 21.46
C PHE A 41 12.21 -10.57 20.16
N MET A 42 12.49 -11.88 20.18
CA MET A 42 12.30 -12.75 19.01
C MET A 42 10.84 -12.75 18.53
N THR A 43 9.89 -12.77 19.47
CA THR A 43 8.45 -12.71 19.15
C THR A 43 8.05 -11.35 18.59
N TRP A 44 8.55 -10.26 19.16
CA TRP A 44 8.36 -8.92 18.60
C TRP A 44 8.96 -8.80 17.20
N LEU A 45 10.16 -9.34 16.97
CA LEU A 45 10.82 -9.33 15.66
C LEU A 45 10.02 -10.11 14.62
N LEU A 46 9.48 -11.27 14.99
CA LEU A 46 8.61 -12.07 14.11
C LEU A 46 7.38 -11.26 13.67
N VAL A 47 6.67 -10.65 14.63
CA VAL A 47 5.49 -9.81 14.36
C VAL A 47 5.88 -8.58 13.54
N ALA A 48 6.98 -7.92 13.89
CA ALA A 48 7.50 -6.75 13.20
C ALA A 48 7.81 -7.05 11.75
N LEU A 49 8.56 -8.13 11.47
CA LEU A 49 8.95 -8.50 10.11
C LEU A 49 7.73 -8.87 9.27
N SER A 50 6.78 -9.62 9.84
CA SER A 50 5.55 -10.01 9.15
C SER A 50 4.68 -8.82 8.74
N LEU A 51 4.74 -7.69 9.47
CA LEU A 51 3.94 -6.52 9.18
C LEU A 51 4.71 -5.48 8.36
N ALA A 52 5.99 -5.27 8.68
CA ALA A 52 6.82 -4.26 8.05
C ALA A 52 7.10 -4.58 6.58
N LEU A 53 7.34 -5.85 6.22
CA LEU A 53 7.61 -6.25 4.83
C LEU A 53 6.46 -5.95 3.85
N PRO A 54 5.21 -6.40 4.09
CA PRO A 54 4.12 -6.04 3.20
C PRO A 54 3.81 -4.54 3.25
N ALA A 55 3.93 -3.90 4.42
CA ALA A 55 3.73 -2.45 4.53
C ALA A 55 4.76 -1.65 3.73
N SER A 56 6.03 -2.04 3.71
CA SER A 56 7.08 -1.37 2.94
C SER A 56 6.88 -1.56 1.44
N LEU A 57 6.45 -2.74 1.01
CA LEU A 57 6.09 -2.99 -0.39
C LEU A 57 4.89 -2.15 -0.82
N LEU A 58 3.83 -2.08 -0.01
CA LEU A 58 2.66 -1.24 -0.30
C LEU A 58 3.03 0.24 -0.36
N LEU A 59 3.85 0.73 0.59
CA LEU A 59 4.35 2.10 0.58
C LEU A 59 5.13 2.39 -0.71
N THR A 60 5.94 1.44 -1.19
CA THR A 60 6.72 1.58 -2.43
C THR A 60 5.80 1.65 -3.65
N VAL A 61 4.83 0.75 -3.77
CA VAL A 61 3.85 0.78 -4.87
C VAL A 61 3.02 2.07 -4.84
N ASN A 62 2.63 2.54 -3.66
CA ASN A 62 1.89 3.80 -3.51
C ASN A 62 2.73 5.02 -3.88
N ASN A 63 4.03 5.03 -3.55
CA ASN A 63 4.96 6.07 -4.00
C ASN A 63 5.15 6.04 -5.52
N LEU A 64 5.24 4.87 -6.13
CA LEU A 64 5.30 4.75 -7.59
C LEU A 64 4.01 5.25 -8.25
N ASN A 65 2.86 4.85 -7.70
CA ASN A 65 1.54 5.29 -8.16
C ASN A 65 1.36 6.81 -8.07
N SER A 66 1.88 7.46 -7.03
CA SER A 66 1.77 8.91 -6.89
C SER A 66 2.64 9.65 -7.89
N VAL A 67 3.84 9.13 -8.20
CA VAL A 67 4.68 9.68 -9.28
C VAL A 67 3.96 9.55 -10.62
N THR A 68 3.37 8.39 -10.89
CA THR A 68 2.66 8.15 -12.16
C THR A 68 1.39 8.99 -12.28
N SER A 69 0.57 9.09 -11.23
CA SER A 69 -0.71 9.80 -11.28
C SER A 69 -0.55 11.32 -11.44
N HIS A 70 0.60 11.91 -11.08
CA HIS A 70 0.84 13.35 -11.30
C HIS A 70 1.10 13.69 -12.78
N PHE A 71 1.36 12.70 -13.63
CA PHE A 71 1.34 12.86 -15.08
C PHE A 71 -0.11 12.76 -15.59
N GLU A 72 -1.02 13.55 -15.01
CA GLU A 72 -2.39 13.82 -15.47
C GLU A 72 -2.38 14.57 -16.82
N ARG A 73 -1.67 14.02 -17.81
CA ARG A 73 -1.83 14.44 -19.19
C ARG A 73 -3.00 13.64 -19.75
N PRO A 74 -4.03 14.29 -20.30
CA PRO A 74 -5.07 13.59 -21.02
C PRO A 74 -4.44 12.70 -22.09
N PRO A 75 -5.06 11.58 -22.47
CA PRO A 75 -4.54 10.71 -23.52
C PRO A 75 -4.15 11.53 -24.76
N GLN A 76 -2.90 11.40 -25.22
CA GLN A 76 -2.39 12.14 -26.38
C GLN A 76 -2.02 11.17 -27.49
N PHE A 77 -2.50 11.46 -28.69
CA PHE A 77 -2.05 10.83 -29.93
C PHE A 77 -1.10 11.76 -30.66
N SER A 78 0.05 11.24 -31.04
CA SER A 78 0.95 11.85 -32.01
C SER A 78 0.64 11.29 -33.38
N LEU A 79 -0.02 12.08 -34.23
CA LEU A 79 -0.22 11.73 -35.64
C LEU A 79 0.93 12.28 -36.46
N LEU A 80 1.72 11.37 -37.02
CA LEU A 80 2.74 11.66 -38.01
C LEU A 80 2.05 11.76 -39.36
N LEU A 81 2.11 12.93 -39.97
CA LEU A 81 1.54 13.17 -41.29
C LEU A 81 2.46 12.63 -42.39
N THR A 82 1.93 12.46 -43.59
CA THR A 82 2.77 12.07 -44.74
C THR A 82 3.77 13.18 -45.09
N GLU A 83 4.98 12.81 -45.53
CA GLU A 83 6.07 13.77 -45.86
C GLU A 83 5.69 14.80 -46.93
N GLN A 84 4.70 14.49 -47.76
CA GLN A 84 4.24 15.30 -48.89
C GLN A 84 3.18 16.33 -48.50
N MET A 85 2.67 16.26 -47.26
CA MET A 85 1.60 17.14 -46.81
C MET A 85 2.14 18.54 -46.53
N ASP A 86 1.51 19.55 -47.14
CA ASP A 86 1.87 20.95 -46.89
C ASP A 86 1.26 21.45 -45.57
N LEU A 87 1.77 22.58 -45.08
CA LEU A 87 1.38 23.16 -43.80
C LEU A 87 -0.09 23.63 -43.82
N ASP A 88 -0.58 24.11 -44.97
CA ASP A 88 -1.99 24.52 -45.16
C ASP A 88 -2.93 23.31 -45.05
N ASP A 89 -2.59 22.19 -45.70
CA ASP A 89 -3.36 20.94 -45.63
C ASP A 89 -3.34 20.35 -44.20
N ALA A 90 -2.18 20.41 -43.53
CA ALA A 90 -2.05 19.99 -42.13
C ALA A 90 -2.92 20.84 -41.18
N THR A 91 -3.07 22.13 -41.47
CA THR A 91 -3.92 23.06 -40.71
C THR A 91 -5.40 22.77 -40.94
N HIS A 92 -5.80 22.45 -42.17
CA HIS A 92 -7.16 21.99 -42.45
C HIS A 92 -7.51 20.70 -41.71
N LEU A 93 -6.59 19.74 -41.67
CA LEU A 93 -6.76 18.48 -40.94
C LEU A 93 -6.83 18.71 -39.42
N GLN A 94 -6.00 19.63 -38.88
CA GLN A 94 -6.06 20.06 -37.49
C GLN A 94 -7.47 20.57 -37.11
N GLN A 95 -8.04 21.46 -37.94
CA GLN A 95 -9.38 22.02 -37.69
C GLN A 95 -10.48 20.95 -37.75
N ALA A 96 -10.39 20.03 -38.72
CA ALA A 96 -11.34 18.93 -38.86
C ALA A 96 -11.37 18.02 -37.62
N ILE A 97 -10.19 17.67 -37.07
CA ILE A 97 -10.08 16.83 -35.86
C ILE A 97 -10.49 17.61 -34.61
N THR A 98 -10.22 18.91 -34.55
CA THR A 98 -10.60 19.76 -33.39
C THR A 98 -12.12 19.78 -33.17
N ASN A 99 -12.91 19.60 -34.22
CA ASN A 99 -14.38 19.58 -34.14
C ASN A 99 -14.95 18.23 -33.66
N TRP A 100 -14.12 17.22 -33.40
CA TRP A 100 -14.60 15.93 -32.93
C TRP A 100 -14.97 15.99 -31.44
N PRO A 101 -16.10 15.39 -31.02
CA PRO A 101 -16.57 15.48 -29.65
C PRO A 101 -15.62 14.81 -28.63
N GLU A 102 -14.82 13.84 -29.06
CA GLU A 102 -13.85 13.15 -28.20
C GLU A 102 -12.57 13.96 -27.95
N VAL A 103 -12.29 14.96 -28.80
CA VAL A 103 -11.02 15.70 -28.84
C VAL A 103 -11.11 16.98 -28.01
N ALA A 104 -10.19 17.16 -27.06
CA ALA A 104 -10.11 18.35 -26.23
C ALA A 104 -9.23 19.45 -26.86
N ARG A 105 -8.13 19.06 -27.52
CA ARG A 105 -7.19 19.99 -28.14
C ARG A 105 -6.37 19.31 -29.24
N VAL A 106 -6.12 20.01 -30.34
CA VAL A 106 -5.17 19.59 -31.37
C VAL A 106 -4.07 20.65 -31.52
N LYS A 107 -2.81 20.27 -31.33
CA LYS A 107 -1.64 21.13 -31.56
C LYS A 107 -0.88 20.64 -32.80
N LEU A 108 -0.71 21.51 -33.79
CA LEU A 108 0.20 21.28 -34.92
C LEU A 108 1.63 21.62 -34.51
N ILE A 109 2.55 20.70 -34.78
CA ILE A 109 3.99 20.90 -34.67
C ILE A 109 4.55 20.84 -36.09
N PRO A 110 5.01 21.97 -36.64
CA PRO A 110 5.69 21.99 -37.93
C PRO A 110 6.95 21.13 -37.91
N ARG A 111 7.31 20.55 -39.07
CA ARG A 111 8.53 19.73 -39.21
C ARG A 111 9.80 20.38 -38.66
N ASP A 112 9.94 21.70 -38.82
CA ASP A 112 11.13 22.43 -38.37
C ASP A 112 11.14 22.62 -36.85
N GLU A 113 9.96 22.81 -36.24
CA GLU A 113 9.82 22.85 -34.79
C GLU A 113 10.08 21.46 -34.19
N ALA A 114 9.53 20.40 -34.80
CA ALA A 114 9.76 19.01 -34.40
C ALA A 114 11.25 18.66 -34.40
N LEU A 115 11.98 19.09 -35.44
CA LEU A 115 13.42 18.90 -35.53
C LEU A 115 14.14 19.64 -34.40
N SER A 116 13.81 20.91 -34.17
CA SER A 116 14.43 21.70 -33.09
C SER A 116 14.24 21.07 -31.70
N GLN A 117 13.05 20.54 -31.41
CA GLN A 117 12.76 19.86 -30.14
C GLN A 117 13.50 18.54 -30.01
N PHE A 118 13.54 17.74 -31.07
CA PHE A 118 14.27 16.47 -31.09
C PHE A 118 15.76 16.67 -30.81
N ILE A 119 16.35 17.71 -31.38
CA ILE A 119 17.76 18.07 -31.16
C ILE A 119 18.02 18.44 -29.70
N ALA A 120 17.17 19.30 -29.13
CA ALA A 120 17.29 19.73 -27.75
C ALA A 120 17.22 18.56 -26.75
N LEU A 121 16.40 17.54 -27.05
CA LEU A 121 16.22 16.36 -26.21
C LEU A 121 17.34 15.32 -26.33
N THR A 122 17.91 15.17 -27.53
CA THR A 122 18.87 14.09 -27.83
C THR A 122 20.33 14.55 -27.83
N GLY A 123 20.58 15.86 -27.92
CA GLY A 123 21.93 16.42 -28.03
C GLY A 123 22.64 16.09 -29.36
N LEU A 124 21.89 15.63 -30.37
CA LEU A 124 22.43 15.15 -31.66
C LEU A 124 22.76 16.26 -32.66
N ASN A 125 23.14 17.46 -32.19
CA ASN A 125 23.61 18.57 -33.04
C ASN A 125 24.61 18.14 -34.13
N PRO A 126 25.62 17.28 -33.87
CA PRO A 126 26.65 16.96 -34.86
C PRO A 126 26.15 16.16 -36.06
N LEU A 127 25.02 15.45 -35.93
CA LEU A 127 24.48 14.60 -37.00
C LEU A 127 23.64 15.40 -38.02
N LEU A 128 23.19 16.61 -37.67
CA LEU A 128 22.40 17.46 -38.57
C LEU A 128 23.18 17.96 -39.77
N GLU A 129 24.46 18.27 -39.59
CA GLU A 129 25.32 18.76 -40.67
C GLU A 129 25.50 17.71 -41.79
N SER A 130 25.23 16.44 -41.46
CA SER A 130 25.28 15.32 -42.41
C SER A 130 23.94 14.99 -43.08
N LEU A 131 22.84 15.64 -42.67
CA LEU A 131 21.50 15.38 -43.20
C LEU A 131 21.18 16.35 -44.36
N PRO A 132 20.88 15.86 -45.57
CA PRO A 132 20.62 16.72 -46.74
C PRO A 132 19.34 17.56 -46.61
N ARG A 133 18.33 17.06 -45.89
CA ARG A 133 17.01 17.68 -45.66
C ARG A 133 16.41 17.21 -44.33
N ASN A 134 15.42 17.96 -43.83
CA ASN A 134 14.66 17.60 -42.62
C ASN A 134 13.85 16.31 -42.87
N PRO A 135 14.14 15.19 -42.17
CA PRO A 135 13.46 13.92 -42.37
C PRO A 135 12.17 13.79 -41.55
N LEU A 136 11.82 14.79 -40.73
CA LEU A 136 10.64 14.71 -39.87
C LEU A 136 9.40 15.25 -40.59
N PRO A 137 8.26 14.53 -40.52
CA PRO A 137 6.99 15.05 -41.02
C PRO A 137 6.37 16.06 -40.06
N HIS A 138 5.35 16.77 -40.52
CA HIS A 138 4.46 17.53 -39.65
C HIS A 138 3.74 16.59 -38.68
N THR A 139 3.63 16.98 -37.41
CA THR A 139 3.00 16.15 -36.37
C THR A 139 1.81 16.87 -35.75
N LEU A 140 0.67 16.18 -35.62
CA LEU A 140 -0.49 16.67 -34.86
C LEU A 140 -0.57 15.95 -33.52
N LEU A 141 -0.50 16.72 -32.44
CA LEU A 141 -0.76 16.22 -31.08
C LEU A 141 -2.25 16.39 -30.77
N VAL A 142 -2.98 15.28 -30.74
CA VAL A 142 -4.41 15.22 -30.42
C VAL A 142 -4.59 14.79 -28.97
N SER A 143 -4.99 15.71 -28.11
CA SER A 143 -5.33 15.45 -26.71
C SER A 143 -6.82 15.18 -26.58
N LEU A 144 -7.18 14.08 -25.90
CA LEU A 144 -8.58 13.71 -25.64
C LEU A 144 -9.13 14.37 -24.38
N HIS A 145 -10.45 14.33 -24.24
CA HIS A 145 -11.07 14.60 -22.94
C HIS A 145 -10.71 13.49 -21.93
N ASN A 146 -10.45 13.86 -20.68
CA ASN A 146 -9.98 12.96 -19.62
C ASN A 146 -11.00 11.85 -19.23
N THR A 147 -12.19 11.87 -19.80
CA THR A 147 -13.29 10.93 -19.55
C THR A 147 -13.45 9.86 -20.64
N ALA A 148 -12.61 9.85 -21.67
CA ALA A 148 -12.72 8.87 -22.76
C ALA A 148 -12.31 7.46 -22.27
N PRO A 149 -13.20 6.45 -22.36
CA PRO A 149 -12.88 5.05 -22.05
C PRO A 149 -11.71 4.53 -22.90
N GLU A 150 -10.93 3.58 -22.35
CA GLU A 150 -9.81 2.93 -23.07
C GLU A 150 -10.25 2.31 -24.41
N LYS A 151 -11.44 1.70 -24.46
CA LYS A 151 -12.00 1.15 -25.71
C LYS A 151 -12.24 2.23 -26.75
N ASP A 152 -12.69 3.41 -26.34
CA ASP A 152 -12.95 4.53 -27.25
C ASP A 152 -11.64 5.11 -27.79
N SER A 153 -10.56 5.10 -26.98
CA SER A 153 -9.23 5.49 -27.47
C SER A 153 -8.71 4.57 -28.57
N THR A 154 -8.92 3.25 -28.48
CA THR A 154 -8.47 2.31 -29.53
C THR A 154 -9.28 2.43 -30.82
N LEU A 155 -10.58 2.70 -30.72
CA LEU A 155 -11.44 2.94 -31.88
C LEU A 155 -11.11 4.27 -32.55
N LEU A 156 -10.82 5.30 -31.75
CA LEU A 156 -10.40 6.60 -32.23
C LEU A 156 -9.03 6.52 -32.90
N ALA A 157 -8.08 5.75 -32.36
CA ALA A 157 -6.79 5.50 -32.99
C ALA A 157 -6.95 4.94 -34.41
N LYS A 158 -7.80 3.92 -34.58
CA LYS A 158 -8.11 3.36 -35.91
C LYS A 158 -8.79 4.37 -36.84
N ARG A 159 -9.68 5.21 -36.31
CA ARG A 159 -10.32 6.27 -37.08
C ARG A 159 -9.30 7.31 -37.54
N LEU A 160 -8.38 7.69 -36.66
CA LEU A 160 -7.27 8.60 -36.95
C LEU A 160 -6.30 8.00 -37.99
N GLU A 161 -5.97 6.72 -37.88
CA GLU A 161 -5.17 5.99 -38.89
C GLU A 161 -5.84 5.94 -40.26
N SER A 162 -7.18 5.89 -40.31
CA SER A 162 -7.93 5.89 -41.57
C SER A 162 -8.10 7.26 -42.23
N SER A 163 -7.57 8.33 -41.62
CA SER A 163 -7.67 9.69 -42.15
C SER A 163 -6.69 9.90 -43.31
N ASN A 164 -7.13 10.54 -44.39
CA ASN A 164 -6.23 10.92 -45.48
C ASN A 164 -5.13 11.87 -44.98
N GLY A 165 -3.88 11.57 -45.32
CA GLY A 165 -2.70 12.38 -44.95
C GLY A 165 -2.04 11.98 -43.63
N VAL A 166 -2.55 10.96 -42.93
CA VAL A 166 -1.92 10.39 -41.73
C VAL A 166 -1.11 9.16 -42.14
N ASP A 167 0.18 9.14 -41.81
CA ASP A 167 1.07 8.00 -42.09
C ASP A 167 1.11 7.05 -40.89
N GLN A 168 1.25 7.59 -39.68
CA GLN A 168 1.31 6.79 -38.46
C GLN A 168 0.65 7.50 -37.27
N VAL A 169 -0.08 6.74 -36.45
CA VAL A 169 -0.66 7.22 -35.18
C VAL A 169 0.07 6.55 -34.03
N VAL A 170 0.79 7.34 -33.24
CA VAL A 170 1.49 6.87 -32.04
C VAL A 170 0.68 7.29 -30.81
N LEU A 171 0.23 6.32 -30.02
CA LEU A 171 -0.42 6.59 -28.74
C LEU A 171 0.65 6.72 -27.65
N ASP A 172 1.04 7.95 -27.37
CA ASP A 172 2.12 8.27 -26.43
C ASP A 172 1.78 7.92 -24.98
N THR A 173 0.50 7.69 -24.65
CA THR A 173 0.05 7.37 -23.28
C THR A 173 -0.19 5.88 -23.04
N LEU A 174 -0.02 5.00 -24.04
CA LEU A 174 -0.32 3.57 -23.87
C LEU A 174 0.61 2.88 -22.87
N TRP A 175 1.89 3.26 -22.85
CA TRP A 175 2.85 2.73 -21.88
C TRP A 175 2.47 3.12 -20.45
N MET A 176 1.88 4.30 -20.27
CA MET A 176 1.46 4.83 -18.98
C MET A 176 0.26 4.05 -18.42
N ILE A 177 -0.75 3.81 -19.24
CA ILE A 177 -1.91 2.98 -18.89
C ILE A 177 -1.45 1.57 -18.49
N ARG A 178 -0.55 0.97 -19.29
CA ARG A 178 0.03 -0.36 -18.98
C ARG A 178 0.78 -0.37 -17.65
N LEU A 179 1.52 0.70 -17.35
CA LEU A 179 2.23 0.84 -16.09
C LEU A 179 1.26 0.93 -14.90
N GLU A 180 0.21 1.74 -15.01
CA GLU A 180 -0.82 1.85 -13.96
C GLU A 180 -1.53 0.53 -13.69
N GLU A 181 -1.92 -0.21 -14.74
CA GLU A 181 -2.52 -1.54 -14.59
C GLU A 181 -1.52 -2.53 -13.97
N GLY A 182 -0.24 -2.43 -14.36
CA GLY A 182 0.86 -3.18 -13.75
C GLY A 182 1.02 -2.88 -12.26
N LEU A 183 0.99 -1.61 -11.86
CA LEU A 183 1.07 -1.20 -10.45
C LEU A 183 -0.18 -1.61 -9.67
N ARG A 184 -1.37 -1.60 -10.29
CA ARG A 184 -2.61 -2.14 -9.69
C ARG A 184 -2.55 -3.65 -9.50
N ALA A 185 -1.96 -4.39 -10.44
CA ALA A 185 -1.70 -5.82 -10.29
C ALA A 185 -0.68 -6.08 -9.16
N ALA A 186 0.42 -5.31 -9.12
CA ALA A 186 1.43 -5.38 -8.06
C ALA A 186 0.83 -5.10 -6.67
N SER A 187 -0.02 -4.08 -6.55
CA SER A 187 -0.72 -3.76 -5.29
C SER A 187 -1.59 -4.94 -4.81
N ARG A 188 -2.38 -5.55 -5.70
CA ARG A 188 -3.17 -6.76 -5.38
C ARG A 188 -2.30 -7.93 -4.96
N TRP A 189 -1.17 -8.14 -5.63
CA TRP A 189 -0.19 -9.17 -5.27
C TRP A 189 0.39 -8.94 -3.87
N VAL A 190 0.81 -7.71 -3.56
CA VAL A 190 1.35 -7.36 -2.25
C VAL A 190 0.29 -7.53 -1.16
N LEU A 191 -0.97 -7.17 -1.41
CA LEU A 191 -2.07 -7.41 -0.48
C LEU A 191 -2.30 -8.91 -0.23
N ALA A 192 -2.23 -9.74 -1.26
CA ALA A 192 -2.36 -11.19 -1.12
C ALA A 192 -1.22 -11.79 -0.28
N VAL A 193 0.02 -11.42 -0.57
CA VAL A 193 1.20 -11.83 0.22
C VAL A 193 1.09 -11.31 1.66
N GLY A 194 0.68 -10.06 1.83
CA GLY A 194 0.43 -9.45 3.13
C GLY A 194 -0.58 -10.24 3.95
N ALA A 195 -1.74 -10.58 3.37
CA ALA A 195 -2.75 -11.39 4.04
C ALA A 195 -2.22 -12.77 4.47
N MET A 196 -1.41 -13.43 3.63
CA MET A 196 -0.74 -14.68 4.01
C MET A 196 0.23 -14.48 5.18
N MET A 197 1.00 -13.39 5.20
CA MET A 197 1.88 -13.08 6.33
C MET A 197 1.10 -12.82 7.62
N LEU A 198 -0.02 -12.09 7.57
CA LEU A 198 -0.88 -11.89 8.74
C LEU A 198 -1.40 -13.23 9.28
N LEU A 199 -1.85 -14.12 8.39
CA LEU A 199 -2.29 -15.47 8.77
C LEU A 199 -1.17 -16.26 9.43
N THR A 200 0.03 -16.27 8.84
CA THR A 200 1.21 -16.91 9.42
C THR A 200 1.52 -16.36 10.81
N THR A 201 1.43 -15.05 11.00
CA THR A 201 1.66 -14.41 12.30
C THR A 201 0.62 -14.81 13.34
N VAL A 202 -0.66 -14.86 13.00
CA VAL A 202 -1.71 -15.33 13.91
C VAL A 202 -1.47 -16.78 14.31
N LEU A 203 -1.09 -17.64 13.36
CA LEU A 203 -0.79 -19.05 13.63
C LEU A 203 0.47 -19.23 14.49
N ALA A 204 1.55 -18.54 14.14
CA ALA A 204 2.80 -18.60 14.88
C ALA A 204 2.62 -18.08 16.32
N LEU A 205 2.03 -16.90 16.48
CA LEU A 205 1.77 -16.29 17.78
C LEU A 205 0.76 -17.12 18.59
N GLY A 206 -0.26 -17.67 17.93
CA GLY A 206 -1.21 -18.60 18.55
C GLY A 206 -0.52 -19.85 19.09
N ASN A 207 0.44 -20.42 18.37
CA ASN A 207 1.23 -21.56 18.83
C ASN A 207 2.16 -21.20 19.99
N ILE A 208 2.83 -20.05 19.94
CA ILE A 208 3.68 -19.55 21.04
C ILE A 208 2.86 -19.38 22.32
N LEU A 209 1.68 -18.75 22.21
CA LEU A 209 0.79 -18.54 23.34
C LEU A 209 0.19 -19.84 23.86
N ARG A 210 -0.18 -20.79 22.99
CA ARG A 210 -0.62 -22.12 23.40
C ARG A 210 0.45 -22.84 24.23
N LEU A 211 1.70 -22.86 23.76
CA LEU A 211 2.81 -23.49 24.49
C LEU A 211 3.05 -22.78 25.83
N THR A 212 2.90 -21.45 25.87
CA THR A 212 3.02 -20.66 27.10
C THR A 212 1.91 -20.98 28.11
N VAL A 213 0.67 -21.20 27.64
CA VAL A 213 -0.45 -21.62 28.49
C VAL A 213 -0.19 -23.01 29.07
N VAL A 214 0.23 -23.97 28.25
CA VAL A 214 0.53 -25.35 28.68
C VAL A 214 1.68 -25.36 29.71
N ALA A 215 2.74 -24.60 29.46
CA ALA A 215 3.88 -24.48 30.37
C ALA A 215 3.50 -23.82 31.72
N ARG A 216 2.33 -23.18 31.81
CA ARG A 216 1.80 -22.56 33.03
C ARG A 216 0.55 -23.28 33.56
N GLY A 217 0.37 -24.55 33.21
CA GLY A 217 -0.76 -25.37 33.66
C GLY A 217 -0.92 -25.38 35.18
N ASP A 218 0.17 -25.47 35.93
CA ASP A 218 0.15 -25.51 37.40
C ASP A 218 -0.39 -24.21 38.02
N GLU A 219 0.00 -23.04 37.48
CA GLU A 219 -0.55 -21.74 37.92
C GLU A 219 -2.07 -21.69 37.70
N ILE A 220 -2.54 -22.21 36.57
CA ILE A 220 -3.98 -22.24 36.22
C ILE A 220 -4.73 -23.20 37.14
N LEU A 221 -4.14 -24.35 37.48
CA LEU A 221 -4.71 -25.33 38.39
C LEU A 221 -4.89 -24.76 39.80
N VAL A 222 -3.87 -24.07 40.33
CA VAL A 222 -3.96 -23.40 41.64
C VAL A 222 -5.11 -22.38 41.66
N VAL A 223 -5.24 -21.56 40.61
CA VAL A 223 -6.34 -20.59 40.49
C VAL A 223 -7.71 -21.27 40.44
N ARG A 224 -7.82 -22.44 39.79
CA ARG A 224 -9.06 -23.24 39.78
C ARG A 224 -9.37 -23.83 41.16
N LEU A 225 -8.38 -24.34 41.89
CA LEU A 225 -8.55 -24.95 43.21
C LEU A 225 -9.07 -23.96 44.26
N ILE A 226 -8.70 -22.69 44.16
CA ILE A 226 -9.20 -21.62 45.03
C ILE A 226 -10.56 -21.02 44.57
N GLY A 227 -11.22 -21.64 43.58
CA GLY A 227 -12.54 -21.22 43.09
C GLY A 227 -12.53 -20.11 42.02
N GLY A 228 -11.40 -19.86 41.36
CA GLY A 228 -11.29 -18.87 40.29
C GLY A 228 -12.05 -19.27 39.01
N SER A 229 -12.75 -18.31 38.40
CA SER A 229 -13.42 -18.51 37.10
C SER A 229 -12.41 -18.75 35.97
N SER A 230 -12.77 -19.62 35.01
CA SER A 230 -12.02 -19.82 33.75
C SER A 230 -11.76 -18.51 33.00
N ALA A 231 -12.64 -17.51 33.12
CA ALA A 231 -12.44 -16.19 32.52
C ALA A 231 -11.32 -15.40 33.22
N PHE A 232 -11.19 -15.52 34.54
CA PHE A 232 -10.12 -14.87 35.32
C PHE A 232 -8.75 -15.47 34.96
N ALA A 233 -8.66 -16.80 34.84
CA ALA A 233 -7.44 -17.49 34.45
C ALA A 233 -6.94 -17.16 33.02
N ARG A 234 -7.84 -16.76 32.10
CA ARG A 234 -7.49 -16.42 30.71
C ARG A 234 -6.93 -15.00 30.53
N ARG A 235 -7.28 -14.05 31.41
CA ARG A 235 -6.95 -12.62 31.24
C ARG A 235 -5.45 -12.33 31.06
N PRO A 236 -4.52 -12.89 31.87
CA PRO A 236 -3.09 -12.60 31.71
C PRO A 236 -2.56 -12.99 30.33
N PHE A 237 -3.08 -14.08 29.75
CA PHE A 237 -2.68 -14.56 28.43
C PHE A 237 -3.20 -13.67 27.30
N LEU A 238 -4.40 -13.10 27.44
CA LEU A 238 -4.91 -12.10 26.49
C LEU A 238 -4.04 -10.84 26.47
N TYR A 239 -3.66 -10.33 27.65
CA TYR A 239 -2.73 -9.20 27.75
C TYR A 239 -1.33 -9.53 27.25
N THR A 240 -0.88 -10.78 27.40
CA THR A 240 0.40 -11.23 26.83
C THR A 240 0.40 -11.10 25.31
N GLY A 241 -0.68 -11.52 24.64
CA GLY A 241 -0.84 -11.32 23.19
C GLY A 241 -0.91 -9.85 22.79
N LEU A 242 -1.60 -9.02 23.59
CA LEU A 242 -1.65 -7.56 23.39
C LEU A 242 -0.24 -6.95 23.43
N TRP A 243 0.59 -7.31 24.43
CA TRP A 243 1.95 -6.80 24.56
C TRP A 243 2.90 -7.30 23.46
N TYR A 244 2.73 -8.54 22.99
CA TYR A 244 3.45 -9.01 21.81
C TYR A 244 3.05 -8.25 20.53
N GLY A 245 1.75 -7.98 20.36
CA GLY A 245 1.24 -7.16 19.26
C GLY A 245 1.76 -5.72 19.33
N LEU A 246 1.70 -5.08 20.49
CA LEU A 246 2.13 -3.70 20.67
C LEU A 246 3.64 -3.54 20.45
N GLY A 247 4.46 -4.41 21.06
CA GLY A 247 5.91 -4.36 20.88
C GLY A 247 6.34 -4.70 19.45
N GLY A 248 5.71 -5.71 18.84
CA GLY A 248 5.97 -6.07 17.44
C GLY A 248 5.52 -5.00 16.45
N GLY A 249 4.37 -4.37 16.68
CA GLY A 249 3.86 -3.25 15.87
C GLY A 249 4.74 -2.00 15.99
N ALA A 250 5.18 -1.67 17.21
CA ALA A 250 6.10 -0.56 17.43
C ALA A 250 7.47 -0.81 16.76
N LEU A 251 8.02 -2.01 16.92
CA LEU A 251 9.27 -2.39 16.26
C LEU A 251 9.11 -2.39 14.73
N GLY A 252 7.99 -2.89 14.21
CA GLY A 252 7.67 -2.87 12.78
C GLY A 252 7.54 -1.44 12.22
N ALA A 253 6.94 -0.52 12.98
CA ALA A 253 6.88 0.90 12.61
C ALA A 253 8.27 1.54 12.53
N VAL A 254 9.15 1.24 13.50
CA VAL A 254 10.55 1.68 13.47
C VAL A 254 11.28 1.09 12.25
N MET A 255 11.10 -0.21 11.98
CA MET A 255 11.70 -0.85 10.81
C MET A 255 11.22 -0.23 9.50
N LEU A 256 9.92 0.07 9.36
CA LEU A 256 9.37 0.74 8.18
C LEU A 256 10.00 2.13 8.00
N TRP A 257 10.14 2.88 9.09
CA TRP A 257 10.73 4.22 9.06
C TRP A 257 12.22 4.17 8.66
N LEU A 258 12.98 3.23 9.22
CA LEU A 258 14.38 2.99 8.87
C LEU A 258 14.52 2.56 7.40
N PHE A 259 13.66 1.65 6.93
CA PHE A 259 13.66 1.21 5.54
C PHE A 259 13.40 2.37 4.56
N CYS A 260 12.41 3.22 4.87
CA CYS A 260 12.11 4.39 4.06
C CYS A 260 13.28 5.40 4.07
N GLY A 261 13.87 5.66 5.23
CA GLY A 261 15.05 6.53 5.34
C GLY A 261 16.26 5.99 4.57
N TRP A 262 16.46 4.67 4.56
CA TRP A 262 17.52 4.02 3.80
C TRP A 262 17.31 4.12 2.28
N LEU A 263 16.05 4.02 1.80
CA LEU A 263 15.73 4.24 0.37
C LEU A 263 15.73 5.71 -0.06
N ALA A 264 15.50 6.65 0.88
CA ALA A 264 15.29 8.05 0.54
C ALA A 264 16.46 8.67 -0.22
N GLY A 265 17.71 8.30 0.11
CA GLY A 265 18.90 8.82 -0.56
C GLY A 265 18.93 8.53 -2.07
N PRO A 266 19.03 7.23 -2.48
CA PRO A 266 19.05 6.85 -3.88
C PRO A 266 17.82 7.32 -4.66
N VAL A 267 16.63 7.21 -4.07
CA VAL A 267 15.38 7.59 -4.74
C VAL A 267 15.32 9.12 -4.96
N ASN A 268 15.73 9.92 -3.99
CA ASN A 268 15.76 11.37 -4.14
C ASN A 268 16.82 11.83 -5.15
N ALA A 269 17.96 11.13 -5.23
CA ALA A 269 18.96 11.40 -6.27
C ALA A 269 18.40 11.15 -7.68
N LEU A 270 17.65 10.06 -7.88
CA LEU A 270 16.98 9.78 -9.15
C LEU A 270 15.97 10.88 -9.52
N PHE A 271 15.18 11.37 -8.57
CA PHE A 271 14.26 12.48 -8.85
C PHE A 271 14.97 13.75 -9.29
N ILE A 272 16.11 14.09 -8.67
CA ILE A 272 16.92 15.24 -9.08
C ILE A 272 17.47 15.07 -10.50
N LEU A 273 17.94 13.86 -10.85
CA LEU A 273 18.46 13.57 -12.20
C LEU A 273 17.39 13.70 -13.30
N TYR A 274 16.13 13.45 -12.97
CA TYR A 274 15.00 13.58 -13.90
C TYR A 274 14.34 14.97 -13.84
N GLU A 275 15.00 15.97 -13.23
CA GLU A 275 14.48 17.33 -12.99
C GLU A 275 13.09 17.33 -12.33
N SER A 276 12.79 16.27 -11.57
CA SER A 276 11.51 16.12 -10.90
C SER A 276 11.55 16.90 -9.59
N GLN A 277 10.54 17.74 -9.35
CA GLN A 277 10.33 18.36 -8.03
C GLN A 277 9.80 17.36 -6.98
N GLN A 278 9.59 16.10 -7.37
CA GLN A 278 9.07 15.06 -6.50
C GLN A 278 10.14 14.57 -5.52
N ARG A 279 9.68 14.17 -4.34
CA ARG A 279 10.51 13.53 -3.32
C ARG A 279 9.80 12.27 -2.86
N LEU A 280 10.58 11.30 -2.38
CA LEU A 280 10.01 10.11 -1.74
C LEU A 280 9.07 10.55 -0.60
N GLN A 281 7.81 10.13 -0.67
CA GLN A 281 6.84 10.45 0.36
C GLN A 281 7.12 9.59 1.59
N TRP A 282 7.41 10.26 2.69
CA TRP A 282 7.53 9.59 3.98
C TRP A 282 6.20 8.92 4.35
N PRO A 283 6.24 7.78 5.06
CA PRO A 283 5.04 7.07 5.50
C PRO A 283 4.11 7.90 6.40
N GLY A 284 4.50 9.11 6.84
CA GLY A 284 3.69 9.92 7.73
C GLY A 284 3.31 9.18 9.01
N ILE A 285 2.26 9.65 9.70
CA ILE A 285 1.81 9.03 10.95
C ILE A 285 0.80 7.90 10.75
N HIS A 286 0.16 7.84 9.58
CA HIS A 286 -0.94 6.92 9.30
C HIS A 286 -0.47 5.46 9.11
N TYR A 287 0.63 5.23 8.39
CA TYR A 287 1.21 3.88 8.27
C TYR A 287 1.64 3.29 9.63
N PRO A 288 2.46 3.96 10.46
CA PRO A 288 2.89 3.39 11.73
C PRO A 288 1.72 3.20 12.71
N LEU A 289 0.73 4.10 12.73
CA LEU A 289 -0.50 3.92 13.53
C LEU A 289 -1.31 2.72 13.05
N GLY A 290 -1.49 2.56 11.73
CA GLY A 290 -2.18 1.43 11.14
C GLY A 290 -1.49 0.10 11.45
N LEU A 291 -0.16 0.07 11.34
CA LEU A 291 0.69 -1.06 11.74
C LEU A 291 0.49 -1.45 13.20
N LEU A 292 0.50 -0.48 14.10
CA LEU A 292 0.26 -0.69 15.53
C LEU A 292 -1.14 -1.25 15.80
N ALA A 293 -2.16 -0.66 15.19
CA ALA A 293 -3.54 -1.10 15.34
C ALA A 293 -3.72 -2.55 14.85
N VAL A 294 -3.21 -2.87 13.66
CA VAL A 294 -3.27 -4.24 13.10
C VAL A 294 -2.50 -5.22 14.00
N ALA A 295 -1.30 -4.87 14.46
CA ALA A 295 -0.50 -5.73 15.33
C ALA A 295 -1.21 -6.05 16.65
N VAL A 296 -1.83 -5.04 17.28
CA VAL A 296 -2.59 -5.21 18.53
C VAL A 296 -3.80 -6.11 18.30
N VAL A 297 -4.55 -5.92 17.21
CA VAL A 297 -5.70 -6.76 16.86
C VAL A 297 -5.28 -8.20 16.61
N LEU A 298 -4.21 -8.44 15.84
CA LEU A 298 -3.70 -9.79 15.57
C LEU A 298 -3.18 -10.46 16.85
N GLY A 299 -2.47 -9.72 17.69
CA GLY A 299 -2.00 -10.20 19.00
C GLY A 299 -3.16 -10.63 19.89
N TRP A 300 -4.23 -9.85 19.90
CA TRP A 300 -5.44 -10.19 20.64
C TRP A 300 -6.16 -11.41 20.06
N ILE A 301 -6.38 -11.48 18.74
CA ILE A 301 -7.01 -12.63 18.07
C ILE A 301 -6.21 -13.92 18.31
N ALA A 302 -4.89 -13.88 18.16
CA ALA A 302 -4.02 -15.03 18.39
C ALA A 302 -4.12 -15.54 19.83
N SER A 303 -4.11 -14.63 20.81
CA SER A 303 -4.25 -14.98 22.23
C SER A 303 -5.62 -15.55 22.58
N TRP A 304 -6.68 -15.02 21.96
CA TRP A 304 -8.04 -15.49 22.12
C TRP A 304 -8.18 -16.92 21.59
N MET A 305 -7.70 -17.18 20.36
CA MET A 305 -7.71 -18.51 19.74
C MET A 305 -6.94 -19.55 20.58
N ALA A 306 -5.76 -19.18 21.08
CA ALA A 306 -4.95 -20.05 21.93
C ALA A 306 -5.67 -20.43 23.24
N CYS A 307 -6.27 -19.45 23.91
CA CYS A 307 -7.02 -19.68 25.16
C CYS A 307 -8.28 -20.51 24.92
N GLN A 308 -9.06 -20.20 23.88
CA GLN A 308 -10.34 -20.88 23.65
C GLN A 308 -10.16 -22.37 23.31
N ARG A 309 -9.07 -22.72 22.62
CA ARG A 309 -8.77 -24.11 22.27
C ARG A 309 -8.37 -24.95 23.50
N HIS A 310 -7.53 -24.40 24.38
CA HIS A 310 -7.02 -25.14 25.54
C HIS A 310 -8.08 -25.32 26.63
N PHE A 311 -8.81 -24.26 26.98
CA PHE A 311 -9.82 -24.38 28.04
C PHE A 311 -11.04 -25.23 27.62
N ARG A 312 -11.37 -25.31 26.32
CA ARG A 312 -12.38 -26.28 25.83
C ARG A 312 -11.99 -27.74 26.04
N GLN A 313 -10.70 -28.04 26.18
CA GLN A 313 -10.22 -29.39 26.48
C GLN A 313 -10.31 -29.70 27.98
N LEU A 314 -10.09 -28.68 28.83
CA LEU A 314 -10.17 -28.79 30.30
C LEU A 314 -11.59 -28.80 30.87
N ASP A 315 -12.60 -28.44 30.09
CA ASP A 315 -14.02 -28.55 30.48
C ASP A 315 -14.63 -29.92 30.07
N LYS A 316 -13.86 -30.79 29.41
CA LYS A 316 -14.27 -32.14 29.02
C LYS A 316 -13.68 -33.25 29.91
N GLN A 317 -12.81 -32.90 30.85
CA GLN A 317 -12.18 -33.79 31.84
C GLN A 317 -12.69 -33.43 33.23
#